data_AF-A0A3L6PY43-F1
#
_entry.id   AF-A0A3L6PY43-F1
#
_cell.length_a   1.000
_cell.length_b   1.000
_cell.length_c   1.000
_cell.angle_alpha   90.00
_cell.angle_beta   90.00
_cell.angle_gamma   90.00
#
_symmetry.space_group_name_H-M   'P 1'
#
loop_
_entity.id
_entity.type
_entity.pdbx_description
1 polymer ?
#
loop_
_entity_poly.entity_id
_entity_poly.type
_entity_poly.pdbx_seq_one_letter_code
_entity_poly.pdbx_strand_id
1 'polypeptide(L)'
;MPAWKLGKDLLFDRDSSTHAGAKLVYMGDSRFCLVACRKAKDYASNPSLRAMDMASFVIKYNKDGDLRTAKHRAYGSMSYQMGHEYADPVGSAVAFWM
;
A
#
# COMPACT_ATOMS: atom_id res chain seq x y z
N MET A 1 -9.33 24.10 17.40
CA MET A 1 -8.59 22.95 16.84
C MET A 1 -8.95 22.82 15.38
N PRO A 2 -8.00 22.62 14.44
CA PRO A 2 -8.38 22.43 13.05
C PRO A 2 -9.21 21.14 12.95
N ALA A 3 -10.36 21.22 12.30
CA ALA A 3 -11.18 20.04 12.03
C ALA A 3 -10.33 19.04 11.24
N TRP A 4 -10.06 17.86 11.83
CA TRP A 4 -9.32 16.82 11.15
C TRP A 4 -10.10 16.39 9.91
N LYS A 5 -9.59 16.73 8.73
CA LYS A 5 -10.19 16.33 7.46
C LYS A 5 -9.61 14.99 7.04
N LEU A 6 -10.46 13.98 6.99
CA LEU A 6 -10.13 12.67 6.44
C LEU A 6 -9.87 12.80 4.93
N GLY A 7 -8.85 12.08 4.43
CA GLY A 7 -8.56 12.02 3.00
C GLY A 7 -9.72 11.38 2.23
N LYS A 8 -9.98 11.85 1.00
CA LYS A 8 -11.10 11.35 0.16
C LYS A 8 -10.73 10.20 -0.77
N ASP A 9 -9.44 9.97 -1.00
CA ASP A 9 -8.99 9.00 -1.99
C ASP A 9 -8.96 7.59 -1.40
N LEU A 10 -9.61 6.64 -2.07
CA LEU A 10 -9.44 5.21 -1.79
C LEU A 10 -8.08 4.77 -2.32
N LEU A 11 -7.20 4.31 -1.43
CA LEU A 11 -5.83 3.95 -1.80
C LEU A 11 -5.65 2.44 -2.04
N PHE A 12 -6.50 1.60 -1.44
CA PHE A 12 -6.56 0.17 -1.68
C PHE A 12 -7.95 -0.36 -1.38
N ASP A 13 -8.26 -1.53 -1.94
CA ASP A 13 -9.48 -2.28 -1.66
C ASP A 13 -9.25 -3.19 -0.45
N ARG A 14 -9.85 -2.83 0.68
CA ARG A 14 -9.81 -3.61 1.93
C ARG A 14 -10.69 -4.85 1.85
N ASP A 15 -11.77 -4.81 1.07
CA ASP A 15 -12.78 -5.86 1.03
C ASP A 15 -12.42 -6.97 0.03
N SER A 16 -11.34 -6.79 -0.72
CA SER A 16 -10.78 -7.82 -1.58
C SER A 16 -10.45 -9.09 -0.78
N SER A 17 -11.00 -10.23 -1.20
CA SER A 17 -10.72 -11.55 -0.62
C SER A 17 -9.24 -11.97 -0.69
N THR A 18 -8.47 -11.29 -1.56
CA THR A 18 -7.03 -11.51 -1.71
C THR A 18 -6.20 -10.62 -0.79
N HIS A 19 -6.79 -9.62 -0.13
CA HIS A 19 -6.05 -8.70 0.74
C HIS A 19 -5.44 -9.44 1.93
N ALA A 20 -4.14 -9.30 2.12
CA ALA A 20 -3.41 -9.84 3.26
C ALA A 20 -3.00 -8.75 4.25
N GLY A 21 -2.92 -7.51 3.79
CA GLY A 21 -2.74 -6.32 4.63
C GLY A 21 -2.06 -5.18 3.88
N ALA A 22 -1.92 -4.02 4.51
CA ALA A 22 -1.28 -2.86 3.91
C ALA A 22 -0.57 -2.00 4.95
N LYS A 23 0.47 -1.29 4.50
CA LYS A 23 1.24 -0.35 5.30
C LYS A 23 1.44 0.93 4.51
N LEU A 24 1.24 2.06 5.18
CA LEU A 24 1.57 3.38 4.64
C LEU A 24 2.94 3.79 5.17
N VAL A 25 3.86 4.10 4.26
CA VAL A 25 5.24 4.48 4.56
C VAL A 25 5.44 5.94 4.21
N TYR A 26 5.94 6.75 5.14
CA TYR A 26 6.33 8.14 4.88
C TYR A 26 7.71 8.18 4.22
N MET A 27 7.82 8.93 3.11
CA MET A 27 9.03 9.01 2.29
C MET A 27 9.70 10.41 2.33
N GLY A 28 9.21 11.34 3.16
CA GLY A 28 9.67 12.73 3.16
C GLY A 28 8.88 13.64 2.20
N ASP A 29 8.90 14.95 2.42
CA ASP A 29 8.31 15.97 1.50
C ASP A 29 6.84 15.72 1.13
N SER A 30 6.04 15.32 2.11
CA SER A 30 4.62 14.93 1.91
C SER A 30 4.45 13.77 0.92
N ARG A 31 5.50 13.01 0.62
CA ARG A 31 5.46 11.77 -0.17
C ARG A 31 5.21 10.58 0.74
N PHE A 32 4.37 9.68 0.26
CA PHE A 32 4.04 8.43 0.91
C PHE A 32 4.06 7.31 -0.11
N CYS A 33 4.37 6.10 0.35
CA CYS A 33 4.18 4.86 -0.40
C CYS A 33 3.18 4.00 0.36
N LEU A 34 2.09 3.63 -0.31
CA LEU A 34 1.27 2.53 0.16
C LEU A 34 1.86 1.23 -0.35
N VAL A 35 2.20 0.32 0.57
CA VAL A 35 2.61 -1.05 0.28
C VAL A 35 1.47 -1.96 0.69
N ALA A 36 0.78 -2.56 -0.27
CA ALA A 36 -0.30 -3.51 -0.04
C ALA A 36 0.18 -4.93 -0.38
N CYS A 37 -0.03 -5.87 0.53
CA CYS A 37 0.21 -7.29 0.30
C CYS A 37 -1.12 -7.98 -0.04
N ARG A 38 -1.08 -8.85 -1.04
CA ARG A 38 -2.19 -9.71 -1.43
C ARG A 38 -1.74 -11.15 -1.66
N LYS A 39 -2.67 -12.08 -1.46
CA LYS A 39 -2.55 -13.47 -1.91
C LYS A 39 -2.51 -13.47 -3.44
N ALA A 40 -1.58 -14.21 -4.03
CA ALA A 40 -1.53 -14.33 -5.48
C ALA A 40 -2.77 -15.07 -6.01
N LYS A 41 -3.13 -14.85 -7.29
CA LYS A 41 -4.29 -15.53 -7.91
C LYS A 41 -4.18 -17.06 -7.84
N ASP A 42 -2.97 -17.58 -7.90
CA ASP A 42 -2.69 -19.02 -7.82
C ASP A 42 -2.41 -19.52 -6.38
N TYR A 43 -2.89 -18.79 -5.36
CA TYR A 43 -2.71 -19.14 -3.95
C TYR A 43 -3.12 -20.57 -3.61
N ALA A 44 -4.16 -21.09 -4.27
CA ALA A 44 -4.62 -22.46 -4.06
C ALA A 44 -3.54 -23.50 -4.41
N SER A 45 -2.74 -23.24 -5.45
CA SER A 45 -1.67 -24.12 -5.92
C SER A 45 -0.34 -23.85 -5.20
N ASN A 46 -0.12 -22.62 -4.75
CA ASN A 46 1.06 -22.26 -3.99
C ASN A 46 0.69 -21.25 -2.87
N PRO A 47 0.36 -21.74 -1.66
CA PRO A 47 -0.07 -20.89 -0.56
C PRO A 47 1.04 -19.98 -0.03
N SER A 48 2.30 -20.18 -0.45
CA SER A 48 3.42 -19.29 -0.14
C SER A 48 3.58 -18.13 -1.13
N LEU A 49 2.88 -18.14 -2.27
CA LEU A 49 2.97 -17.08 -3.27
C LEU A 49 2.18 -15.83 -2.83
N ARG A 50 2.86 -14.69 -2.84
CA ARG A 50 2.31 -13.39 -2.49
C ARG A 50 2.60 -12.39 -3.60
N ALA A 51 1.77 -11.36 -3.69
CA ALA A 51 2.06 -10.17 -4.49
C ALA A 51 2.05 -8.93 -3.60
N MET A 52 2.99 -8.02 -3.85
CA MET A 52 3.06 -6.69 -3.27
C MET A 52 2.73 -5.67 -4.34
N ASP A 53 1.77 -4.81 -4.05
CA ASP A 53 1.43 -3.63 -4.82
C ASP A 53 1.94 -2.39 -4.09
N MET A 54 2.67 -1.56 -4.81
CA MET A 54 3.27 -0.33 -4.29
C MET A 54 2.68 0.86 -5.04
N ALA A 55 2.18 1.84 -4.31
CA ALA A 55 1.66 3.08 -4.85
C ALA A 55 2.30 4.26 -4.13
N SER A 56 3.21 4.96 -4.81
CA SER A 56 3.85 6.17 -4.28
C SER A 56 3.11 7.41 -4.77
N PHE A 57 2.78 8.31 -3.85
CA PHE A 57 2.02 9.52 -4.13
C PHE A 57 2.41 10.65 -3.16
N VAL A 58 2.18 11.89 -3.61
CA VAL A 58 2.34 13.08 -2.76
C VAL A 58 0.97 13.46 -2.22
N ILE A 59 0.90 13.88 -0.96
CA ILE A 59 -0.33 14.41 -0.36
C ILE A 59 -0.27 15.95 -0.34
N LYS A 60 -1.36 16.61 -0.75
CA LYS A 60 -1.51 18.07 -0.75
C LYS A 60 -2.94 18.47 -0.38
N TYR A 61 -3.10 19.66 0.20
CA TYR A 61 -4.42 20.27 0.36
C TYR A 61 -4.87 20.90 -0.96
N ASN A 62 -6.15 20.72 -1.30
CA ASN A 62 -6.77 21.45 -2.42
C ASN A 62 -7.30 22.83 -1.95
N LYS A 63 -7.89 23.60 -2.87
CA LYS A 63 -8.46 24.94 -2.57
C LYS A 63 -9.59 24.91 -1.53
N ASP A 64 -10.30 23.78 -1.42
CA ASP A 64 -11.37 23.57 -0.45
C ASP A 64 -10.83 23.12 0.92
N GLY A 65 -9.50 22.98 1.04
CA GLY A 65 -8.80 22.49 2.22
C GLY A 65 -8.93 20.97 2.44
N ASP A 66 -9.34 20.20 1.43
CA ASP A 66 -9.35 18.74 1.48
C ASP A 66 -7.96 18.17 1.24
N LEU A 67 -7.59 17.16 2.01
CA LEU A 67 -6.36 16.41 1.81
C LEU A 67 -6.53 15.42 0.64
N ARG A 68 -5.73 15.59 -0.42
CA ARG A 68 -5.78 14.75 -1.63
C ARG A 68 -4.40 14.27 -2.03
N THR A 69 -4.38 13.15 -2.74
CA THR A 69 -3.18 12.67 -3.43
C THR A 69 -2.97 13.45 -4.74
N ALA A 70 -1.71 13.68 -5.09
CA ALA A 70 -1.34 14.28 -6.35
C ALA A 70 -1.54 13.31 -7.53
N LYS A 71 -1.81 13.85 -8.72
CA LYS A 71 -2.09 13.08 -9.94
C LYS A 71 -0.92 12.18 -10.39
N HIS A 72 0.32 12.59 -10.13
CA HIS A 72 1.50 11.78 -10.48
C HIS A 72 1.74 10.74 -9.39
N ARG A 73 1.17 9.55 -9.60
CA ARG A 73 1.41 8.37 -8.77
C ARG A 73 2.36 7.43 -9.51
N ALA A 74 3.35 6.89 -8.81
CA ALA A 74 4.12 5.76 -9.31
C ALA A 74 3.46 4.48 -8.79
N TYR A 75 3.21 3.53 -9.67
CA TYR A 75 2.64 2.23 -9.32
C TYR A 75 3.62 1.12 -9.72
N GLY A 76 3.78 0.14 -8.84
CA GLY A 76 4.57 -1.06 -9.09
C GLY A 76 3.89 -2.28 -8.48
N SER A 77 4.09 -3.45 -9.08
CA SER A 77 3.62 -4.72 -8.55
C SER A 77 4.72 -5.77 -8.68
N MET A 78 4.94 -6.55 -7.64
CA MET A 78 5.94 -7.61 -7.61
C MET A 78 5.37 -8.85 -6.92
N SER A 79 5.61 -10.02 -7.49
CA SER A 79 5.28 -11.30 -6.84
C SER A 79 6.53 -11.91 -6.22
N TYR A 80 6.39 -12.53 -5.06
CA TYR A 80 7.48 -13.19 -4.35
C TYR A 80 6.96 -14.43 -3.60
N GLN A 81 7.86 -15.37 -3.35
CA GLN A 81 7.56 -16.57 -2.60
C GLN A 81 8.00 -16.40 -1.14
N MET A 82 7.08 -16.63 -0.21
CA MET A 82 7.34 -16.46 1.21
C MET A 82 8.12 -17.67 1.75
N GLY A 83 9.29 -17.42 2.34
CA GLY A 83 10.17 -18.49 2.84
C GLY A 83 9.69 -19.17 4.14
N HIS A 84 8.75 -18.56 4.86
CA HIS A 84 8.17 -19.12 6.10
C HIS A 84 6.67 -18.83 6.19
N GLU A 85 5.86 -19.85 6.49
CA GLU A 85 4.40 -19.75 6.62
C GLU A 85 3.92 -18.81 7.74
N TYR A 86 4.80 -18.48 8.70
CA TYR A 86 4.44 -17.72 9.92
C TYR A 86 4.95 -16.28 9.97
N ALA A 87 5.65 -15.80 8.94
CA ALA A 87 6.09 -14.41 8.92
C ALA A 87 4.89 -13.48 8.70
N ASP A 88 4.76 -12.44 9.53
CA ASP A 88 3.77 -11.38 9.33
C ASP A 88 3.99 -10.75 7.95
N PRO A 89 3.07 -10.92 6.99
CA PRO A 89 3.23 -10.45 5.61
C PRO A 89 3.35 -8.93 5.52
N VAL A 90 2.85 -8.20 6.52
CA VAL A 90 2.92 -6.73 6.59
C VAL A 90 4.06 -6.28 7.50
N GLY A 91 4.33 -7.01 8.58
CA GLY A 91 5.43 -6.75 9.51
C GLY A 91 6.81 -6.84 8.86
N SER A 92 6.98 -7.74 7.88
CA SER A 92 8.20 -7.92 7.09
C SER A 92 8.28 -7.04 5.82
N ALA A 93 7.19 -6.35 5.46
CA ALA A 93 7.17 -5.43 4.33
C ALA A 93 7.92 -4.14 4.71
N VAL A 94 9.22 -4.17 4.51
CA VAL A 94 10.08 -2.98 4.56
C VAL A 94 10.26 -2.52 3.12
N ALA A 95 9.68 -1.38 2.77
CA ALA A 95 10.07 -0.70 1.54
C ALA A 95 11.52 -0.26 1.71
N PHE A 96 12.44 -0.91 1.02
CA PHE A 96 13.82 -0.47 0.89
C PHE A 96 13.97 0.27 -0.44
N TRP A 97 14.78 1.32 -0.42
CA TRP A 97 15.11 2.10 -1.60
C TRP A 97 16.14 1.32 -2.44
N MET A 98 15.95 1.29 -3.76
CA MET A 98 16.94 0.92 -4.78
C MET A 98 17.04 2.07 -5.77
#